data_AF-A0A2N5WUR4-F1
#
_entry.id   AF-A0A2N5WUR4-F1
#
_cell.length_a   1.000
_cell.length_b   1.000
_cell.length_c   1.000
_cell.angle_alpha   90.00
_cell.angle_beta   90.00
_cell.angle_gamma   90.00
#
_symmetry.space_group_name_H-M   'P 1'
#
loop_
_entity.id
_entity.type
_entity.pdbx_description
1 polymer ?
#
loop_
_entity_poly.entity_id
_entity_poly.type
_entity_poly.pdbx_seq_one_letter_code
_entity_poly.pdbx_strand_id
1 'polypeptide(L)' 'MGVEEEFHVVDVESRMLVPRARAVLDRLPEHGFTTELQQSIVEANSGVHVSLDALHADLAESRRALDAAAAPLGL' A
#
# COMPACT_ATOMS: atom_id res chain seq x y z
N MET A 1 -14.18 1.17 13.23
CA MET A 1 -12.96 0.34 13.15
C MET A 1 -12.16 0.84 11.98
N GLY A 2 -10.91 1.24 12.21
CA GLY A 2 -9.94 1.51 11.15
C GLY A 2 -8.80 0.50 11.27
N VAL A 3 -8.15 0.19 10.16
CA VAL A 3 -7.01 -0.72 10.08
C VAL A 3 -5.89 -0.03 9.32
N GLU A 4 -4.68 -0.23 9.81
CA GLU A 4 -3.44 0.09 9.13
C GLU A 4 -2.83 -1.22 8.59
N GLU A 5 -2.36 -1.19 7.34
CA GLU A 5 -1.63 -2.28 6.70
C GLU A 5 -0.27 -1.77 6.22
N GLU A 6 0.80 -2.48 6.56
CA GLU A 6 2.16 -2.18 6.11
C GLU A 6 2.63 -3.22 5.09
N PHE A 7 3.09 -2.74 3.93
CA PHE A 7 3.56 -3.57 2.83
C PHE A 7 5.04 -3.33 2.57
N HIS A 8 5.82 -4.41 2.66
CA HIS A 8 7.20 -4.39 2.18
C HIS A 8 7.24 -4.21 0.66
N VAL A 9 8.08 -3.28 0.21
CA VAL A 9 8.37 -3.06 -1.20
C VAL A 9 9.52 -3.97 -1.60
N VAL A 10 9.24 -4.94 -2.46
CA VAL A 10 10.17 -5.99 -2.89
C VAL A 10 10.36 -5.88 -4.39
N ASP A 11 11.58 -6.03 -4.88
CA ASP A 11 11.81 -6.16 -6.32
C ASP A 11 11.50 -7.59 -6.77
N VAL A 12 10.66 -7.75 -7.81
CA VAL A 12 10.13 -9.08 -8.19
C VAL A 12 11.19 -10.03 -8.74
N GLU A 13 12.27 -9.51 -9.33
CA GLU A 13 13.35 -10.31 -9.90
C GLU A 13 14.30 -10.81 -8.81
N SER A 14 14.80 -9.90 -7.97
CA SER A 14 15.76 -10.19 -6.91
C SER A 14 15.12 -10.74 -5.63
N ARG A 15 13.82 -10.50 -5.42
CA ARG A 15 13.07 -10.80 -4.18
C ARG A 15 13.63 -10.14 -2.93
N MET A 16 14.32 -9.00 -3.11
CA MET A 16 14.91 -8.23 -2.03
C MET A 16 14.09 -6.97 -1.74
N LEU A 17 14.13 -6.50 -0.49
CA LEU A 17 13.59 -5.19 -0.12
C LEU A 17 14.29 -4.08 -0.91
N VAL A 18 13.53 -3.13 -1.44
CA VAL A 18 14.06 -1.98 -2.16
C VAL A 18 13.47 -0.68 -1.63
N PRO A 19 14.27 0.40 -1.50
CA PRO A 19 13.81 1.68 -0.96
C PRO A 19 13.04 2.50 -2.01
N ARG A 20 11.96 1.94 -2.55
CA ARG A 20 11.16 2.51 -3.65
C ARG A 20 9.71 2.85 -3.28
N ALA A 21 9.37 2.90 -1.99
CA ALA A 21 8.03 3.25 -1.52
C ALA A 21 7.51 4.56 -2.13
N ARG A 22 8.36 5.61 -2.21
CA ARG A 22 7.97 6.89 -2.81
C ARG A 22 7.52 6.75 -4.26
N ALA A 23 8.18 5.93 -5.06
CA ALA A 23 7.81 5.72 -6.46
C ALA A 23 6.44 5.03 -6.61
N VAL A 24 6.05 4.21 -5.64
CA VAL A 24 4.71 3.62 -5.56
C VAL A 24 3.69 4.68 -5.14
N LEU A 25 4.00 5.47 -4.10
CA LEU A 25 3.11 6.52 -3.58
C LEU A 25 2.82 7.62 -4.59
N ASP A 26 3.78 8.00 -5.43
CA ASP A 26 3.58 8.99 -6.50
C ASP A 26 2.54 8.53 -7.56
N ARG A 27 2.10 7.27 -7.51
CA ARG A 27 1.07 6.67 -8.39
C ARG A 27 -0.25 6.41 -7.68
N LEU A 28 -0.36 6.74 -6.40
CA LEU A 28 -1.54 6.54 -5.55
C LEU A 28 -2.21 7.87 -5.20
N PRO A 29 -3.48 7.85 -4.74
CA PRO A 29 -4.11 9.04 -4.16
C PRO A 29 -3.29 9.58 -2.97
N GLU A 30 -3.29 10.89 -2.78
CA GLU A 30 -2.56 11.55 -1.67
C GLU A 30 -3.09 11.18 -0.27
N HIS A 31 -4.26 10.55 -0.18
CA HIS A 31 -4.88 10.18 1.09
C HIS A 31 -5.00 8.65 1.21
N GLY A 32 -4.79 8.15 2.42
CA GLY A 32 -4.89 6.72 2.73
C GLY A 32 -3.58 5.94 2.51
N PHE A 33 -2.55 6.53 1.91
CA PHE A 33 -1.23 5.91 1.76
C PHE A 33 -0.11 6.83 2.23
N THR A 34 0.89 6.25 2.90
CA THR A 34 2.09 6.97 3.34
C THR A 34 3.33 6.08 3.27
N THR A 35 4.50 6.70 3.42
CA THR A 35 5.77 5.98 3.59
C THR A 35 6.17 6.04 5.05
N GLU A 36 6.70 4.93 5.54
CA GLU A 36 7.40 4.89 6.81
C GLU A 36 8.83 5.44 6.66
N LEU A 37 9.51 5.66 7.79
CA LEU A 37 10.91 6.14 7.81
C LEU A 37 11.82 5.24 6.95
N GLN A 38 11.52 3.94 6.93
CA GLN A 38 12.12 2.98 6.02
C GLN A 38 11.40 3.07 4.67
N GLN A 39 12.07 3.67 3.68
CA GLN A 39 11.58 3.84 2.29
C GLN A 39 11.27 2.52 1.54
N SER A 40 11.31 1.38 2.23
CA SER A 40 10.97 0.04 1.73
C SER A 40 9.62 -0.45 2.26
N ILE A 41 8.81 0.42 2.87
CA ILE A 41 7.47 0.12 3.37
C ILE A 41 6.49 1.15 2.82
N VAL A 42 5.34 0.68 2.34
CA VAL A 42 4.15 1.49 2.09
C VAL A 42 3.11 1.15 3.15
N GLU A 43 2.61 2.16 3.84
CA GLU A 43 1.52 2.02 4.80
C GLU A 43 0.21 2.45 4.13
N ALA A 44 -0.84 1.64 4.31
CA ALA A 44 -2.19 1.92 3.87
C ALA A 44 -3.13 2.02 5.07
N ASN A 45 -3.91 3.10 5.13
CA ASN A 45 -4.87 3.40 6.17
C ASN A 45 -6.29 3.24 5.60
N SER A 46 -7.09 2.35 6.19
CA SER A 46 -8.51 2.28 5.85
C SER A 46 -9.25 3.52 6.37
N GLY A 47 -10.43 3.78 5.82
CA GLY A 47 -11.43 4.62 6.49
C GLY A 47 -11.89 4.02 7.82
N VAL A 48 -12.69 4.78 8.58
CA VAL A 48 -13.34 4.27 9.80
C VAL A 48 -14.69 3.65 9.45
N HIS A 49 -14.84 2.36 9.70
CA HIS A 49 -16.03 1.58 9.33
C HIS A 49 -16.84 1.08 10.53
N VAL A 50 -18.15 0.92 10.36
CA VAL A 50 -19.07 0.40 11.38
C VAL A 50 -19.38 -1.09 11.23
N SER A 51 -18.94 -1.72 10.13
CA SER A 51 -19.06 -3.17 9.89
C SER A 51 -17.76 -3.73 9.32
N LEU A 52 -17.58 -5.05 9.50
CA LEU A 52 -16.43 -5.76 8.93
C LEU A 52 -16.53 -5.88 7.41
N ASP A 53 -17.72 -5.98 6.84
CA ASP A 53 -17.91 -6.06 5.39
C ASP A 53 -17.48 -4.76 4.70
N ALA A 54 -17.82 -3.61 5.28
CA ALA A 54 -17.41 -2.30 4.76
C ALA A 54 -15.88 -2.12 4.87
N LEU A 55 -15.30 -2.52 6.01
CA LEU A 55 -13.86 -2.54 6.20
C LEU A 55 -13.17 -3.46 5.18
N HIS A 56 -13.71 -4.66 4.95
CA HIS A 56 -13.14 -5.61 4.01
C HIS A 56 -13.16 -5.10 2.56
N ALA A 57 -14.26 -4.46 2.16
CA ALA A 57 -14.37 -3.86 0.83
C ALA A 57 -13.33 -2.75 0.62
N ASP A 58 -13.14 -1.88 1.62
CA ASP A 58 -12.16 -0.79 1.60
C ASP A 58 -10.72 -1.33 1.52
N LEU A 59 -10.36 -2.30 2.37
CA LEU A 59 -9.03 -2.93 2.32
C LEU A 59 -8.77 -3.64 0.98
N ALA A 60 -9.78 -4.31 0.41
CA ALA A 60 -9.64 -4.97 -0.88
C ALA A 60 -9.45 -3.97 -2.03
N GLU A 61 -10.08 -2.81 -1.96
CA GLU A 61 -9.88 -1.72 -2.93
C GLU A 61 -8.49 -1.11 -2.80
N SER A 62 -8.07 -0.79 -1.57
CA SER A 62 -6.74 -0.25 -1.27
C SER A 62 -5.63 -1.18 -1.78
N ARG A 63 -5.73 -2.49 -1.53
CA ARG A 63 -4.75 -3.48 -2.04
C ARG A 63 -4.72 -3.57 -3.57
N ARG A 64 -5.87 -3.48 -4.25
CA ARG A 64 -5.91 -3.44 -5.72
C ARG A 64 -5.26 -2.18 -6.29
N ALA A 65 -5.50 -1.03 -5.66
CA ALA A 65 -4.85 0.22 -6.04
C ALA A 65 -3.33 0.14 -5.84
N LEU A 66 -2.88 -0.41 -4.71
CA LEU A 66 -1.47 -0.60 -4.41
C LEU A 66 -0.79 -1.53 -5.43
N ASP A 67 -1.40 -2.67 -5.75
CA ASP A 67 -0.91 -3.60 -6.79
C ASP A 67 -0.80 -2.91 -8.17
N ALA A 68 -1.83 -2.19 -8.59
CA ALA A 68 -1.82 -1.44 -9.85
C ALA A 68 -0.76 -0.33 -9.89
N ALA A 69 -0.43 0.26 -8.74
CA ALA A 69 0.64 1.25 -8.61
C ALA A 69 2.03 0.60 -8.68
N ALA A 70 2.23 -0.54 -8.00
CA ALA A 70 3.51 -1.23 -7.89
C ALA A 70 3.89 -2.04 -9.14
N ALA A 71 2.94 -2.77 -9.75
CA ALA A 71 3.23 -3.72 -10.82
C ALA A 71 4.01 -3.12 -12.02
N PRO A 72 3.71 -1.90 -12.51
CA PRO A 72 4.46 -1.28 -13.61
C PRO A 72 5.91 -0.90 -13.25
N LEU A 73 6.26 -0.93 -11.96
CA LEU A 73 7.60 -0.62 -11.44
C LEU A 73 8.46 -1.87 -11.23
N GLY A 74 7.91 -3.07 -11.46
CA GLY A 74 8.57 -4.34 -11.16
C GLY A 74 8.66 -4.63 -9.65
N LEU A 75 7.67 -4.16 -8.89
CA LEU A 75 7.59 -4.27 -7.44
C LEU A 75 6.39 -5.14 -7.03
#